data_AF-A0A0Q7F7S8-F1
#
_entry.id   AF-A0A0Q7F7S8-F1
#
_cell.length_a   1.000
_cell.length_b   1.000
_cell.length_c   1.000
_cell.angle_alpha   90.00
_cell.angle_beta   90.00
_cell.angle_gamma   90.00
#
_symmetry.space_group_name_H-M   'P 1'
#
loop_
_entity.id
_entity.type
_entity.pdbx_description
1 polymer ?
#
loop_
_entity_poly.entity_id
_entity_poly.type
_entity_poly.pdbx_seq_one_letter_code
_entity_poly.pdbx_strand_id
1 'polypeptide(L)'
;MSRVPALLCAGLLGALALGAHALQQIPRPAEPARLTAWPAPGNMPGFGDAGELGPSQIADLSEYVLALAGAPRDPAAVVRAVPLYQTHCAACHGLGGEGAELLGTPDLTRRQFRYATDAQDIQMQIWHGSDGRGPVREAGTAKAWPNG
;
A
#
# COMPACT_ATOMS: atom_id res chain seq x y z
N MET A 1 -60.64 -28.79 4.49
CA MET A 1 -60.17 -28.28 5.80
C MET A 1 -58.67 -28.59 5.82
N SER A 2 -57.70 -27.69 5.80
CA SER A 2 -57.55 -26.34 6.36
C SER A 2 -56.60 -25.54 5.47
N ARG A 3 -56.90 -24.27 5.18
CA ARG A 3 -56.03 -23.36 4.41
C ARG A 3 -55.06 -22.69 5.38
N VAL A 4 -53.76 -22.92 5.21
CA VAL A 4 -52.70 -22.21 5.96
C VAL A 4 -52.28 -20.98 5.15
N PRO A 5 -52.25 -19.76 5.71
CA PRO A 5 -51.97 -18.54 4.96
C PRO A 5 -50.47 -18.34 4.72
N ALA A 6 -50.14 -17.98 3.48
CA ALA A 6 -48.79 -17.80 2.94
C ALA A 6 -48.11 -16.46 3.34
N LEU A 7 -48.06 -16.14 4.63
CA LEU A 7 -47.55 -14.83 5.11
C LEU A 7 -46.37 -14.90 6.11
N LEU A 8 -45.75 -16.07 6.32
CA LEU A 8 -44.72 -16.27 7.36
C LEU A 8 -43.37 -16.78 6.86
N CYS A 9 -42.88 -16.31 5.69
CA CYS A 9 -41.52 -16.60 5.22
C CYS A 9 -40.63 -15.37 4.94
N ALA A 10 -41.12 -14.15 5.09
CA ALA A 10 -40.40 -12.95 4.66
C ALA A 10 -39.67 -12.19 5.79
N GLY A 11 -39.09 -12.89 6.78
CA GLY A 11 -38.64 -12.24 8.03
C GLY A 11 -37.18 -12.40 8.47
N LEU A 12 -36.31 -13.15 7.76
CA LEU A 12 -35.01 -13.56 8.33
C LEU A 12 -33.76 -13.29 7.47
N LEU A 13 -33.87 -12.60 6.33
CA LEU A 13 -32.73 -12.26 5.47
C LEU A 13 -32.30 -10.78 5.53
N GLY A 14 -32.87 -9.98 6.45
CA GLY A 14 -32.63 -8.52 6.49
C GLY A 14 -31.50 -8.04 7.40
N ALA A 15 -30.95 -8.87 8.29
CA ALA A 15 -30.12 -8.36 9.39
C ALA A 15 -28.61 -8.25 9.10
N LEU A 16 -28.10 -8.85 8.02
CA LEU A 16 -26.66 -8.84 7.69
C LEU A 16 -26.24 -7.75 6.68
N ALA A 17 -27.18 -7.12 5.97
CA ALA A 17 -26.87 -6.08 4.99
C ALA A 17 -26.71 -4.67 5.61
N LEU A 18 -27.25 -4.43 6.80
CA LEU A 18 -27.20 -3.12 7.45
C LEU A 18 -25.84 -2.79 8.09
N GLY A 19 -24.98 -3.78 8.34
CA GLY A 19 -23.63 -3.54 8.88
C GLY A 19 -22.65 -2.99 7.84
N ALA A 20 -22.71 -3.48 6.59
CA ALA A 20 -21.77 -3.09 5.54
C ALA A 20 -22.09 -1.72 4.90
N HIS A 21 -23.38 -1.35 4.82
CA HIS A 21 -23.78 -0.04 4.30
C HIS A 21 -23.44 1.12 5.25
N ALA A 22 -23.36 0.87 6.57
CA ALA A 22 -23.03 1.90 7.54
C ALA A 22 -21.57 2.39 7.40
N LEU A 23 -20.65 1.52 6.99
CA LEU A 23 -19.24 1.89 6.73
C LEU A 23 -19.08 2.70 5.43
N GLN A 24 -20.03 2.59 4.49
CA GLN A 24 -20.02 3.36 3.25
C GLN A 24 -20.65 4.76 3.40
N GLN A 25 -21.38 4.99 4.50
CA GLN A 25 -22.09 6.25 4.77
C GLN A 25 -21.34 7.18 5.73
N ILE A 26 -20.16 6.79 6.21
CA ILE A 26 -19.29 7.70 6.96
C ILE A 26 -18.88 8.82 5.98
N PRO A 27 -19.24 10.10 6.26
CA PRO A 27 -18.86 11.20 5.39
C PRO A 27 -17.34 11.26 5.31
N ARG A 28 -16.77 10.96 4.14
CA ARG A 28 -15.33 11.10 3.94
C ARG A 28 -14.99 12.59 4.04
N PRO A 29 -13.91 12.97 4.73
CA PRO A 29 -13.46 14.35 4.69
C PRO A 29 -13.20 14.74 3.24
N ALA A 30 -13.58 15.96 2.87
CA ALA A 30 -13.37 16.49 1.53
C ALA A 30 -11.90 16.33 1.13
N GLU A 31 -11.65 15.96 -0.13
CA GLU A 31 -10.32 15.70 -0.71
C GLU A 31 -9.20 16.67 -0.29
N PRO A 32 -9.42 18.01 -0.19
CA PRO A 32 -8.37 18.92 0.28
C PRO A 32 -7.99 18.75 1.75
N ALA A 33 -8.91 18.31 2.63
CA ALA A 33 -8.60 18.06 4.03
C ALA A 33 -7.70 16.83 4.21
N ARG A 34 -7.74 15.87 3.28
CA ARG A 34 -6.87 14.68 3.31
C ARG A 34 -5.45 14.98 2.80
N LEU A 35 -5.29 16.00 1.95
CA LEU A 35 -3.99 16.41 1.43
C LEU A 35 -3.21 17.31 2.41
N THR A 36 -3.91 18.04 3.28
CA THR A 36 -3.29 18.94 4.28
C THR A 36 -3.16 18.35 5.68
N ALA A 37 -3.77 17.19 5.94
CA ALA A 37 -3.80 16.56 7.26
C ALA A 37 -3.12 15.19 7.32
N TRP A 38 -2.08 14.93 6.51
CA TRP A 38 -1.27 13.72 6.73
C TRP A 38 -0.58 13.85 8.09
N PRO A 39 -0.94 13.03 9.10
CA PRO A 39 -0.45 13.23 10.45
C PRO A 39 0.99 12.72 10.49
N ALA A 40 1.91 13.66 10.71
CA ALA A 40 3.35 13.46 10.76
C ALA A 40 4.02 12.91 9.46
N PRO A 41 5.20 13.42 9.09
CA PRO A 41 5.99 12.79 8.04
C PRO A 41 6.36 11.37 8.48
N GLY A 42 5.89 10.36 7.73
CA GLY A 42 6.33 8.98 7.92
C GLY A 42 7.79 8.84 7.53
N ASN A 43 8.61 8.27 8.42
CA ASN A 43 10.02 8.00 8.14
C ASN A 43 10.17 6.57 7.63
N MET A 44 10.64 6.43 6.40
CA MET A 44 10.99 5.16 5.78
C MET A 44 12.51 5.01 5.80
N PRO A 45 13.06 3.96 6.43
CA PRO A 45 14.50 3.75 6.45
C PRO A 45 15.04 3.45 5.04
N GLY A 46 16.29 3.83 4.79
CA GLY A 46 17.01 3.47 3.57
C GLY A 46 17.62 2.08 3.71
N PHE A 47 16.91 1.05 3.25
CA PHE A 47 17.32 -0.34 3.42
C PHE A 47 18.59 -0.71 2.64
N GLY A 48 18.79 -0.07 1.47
CA GLY A 48 20.00 -0.23 0.68
C GLY A 48 21.20 0.45 1.34
N ASP A 49 21.01 1.70 1.80
CA ASP A 49 22.06 2.46 2.50
C ASP A 49 22.43 1.84 3.86
N ALA A 50 21.47 1.19 4.54
CA ALA A 50 21.71 0.43 5.77
C ALA A 50 22.37 -0.94 5.53
N GLY A 51 22.46 -1.41 4.28
CA GLY A 51 23.01 -2.71 3.92
C GLY A 51 22.11 -3.90 4.28
N GLU A 52 20.82 -3.66 4.54
CA GLU A 52 19.84 -4.71 4.86
C GLU A 52 19.34 -5.44 3.60
N LEU A 53 19.25 -4.71 2.49
CA LEU A 53 18.78 -5.24 1.21
C LEU A 53 19.75 -4.89 0.08
N GLY A 54 20.07 -5.90 -0.73
CA GLY A 54 20.88 -5.75 -1.94
C GLY A 54 20.06 -5.29 -3.16
N PRO A 55 20.74 -4.91 -4.25
CA PRO A 55 20.07 -4.42 -5.46
C PRO A 55 19.04 -5.38 -6.06
N SER A 56 19.34 -6.68 -6.14
CA SER A 56 18.38 -7.65 -6.70
C SER A 56 17.12 -7.79 -5.84
N GLN A 57 17.29 -7.76 -4.51
CA GLN A 57 16.18 -7.83 -3.56
C GLN A 57 15.27 -6.60 -3.65
N ILE A 58 15.86 -5.42 -3.81
CA ILE A 58 15.09 -4.18 -3.97
C ILE A 58 14.39 -4.14 -5.32
N ALA A 59 15.02 -4.64 -6.40
CA ALA A 59 14.36 -4.77 -7.69
C ALA A 59 13.11 -5.68 -7.61
N ASP A 60 13.23 -6.83 -6.94
CA ASP A 60 12.11 -7.74 -6.71
C ASP A 60 11.00 -7.09 -5.86
N LEU A 61 11.37 -6.37 -4.78
CA LEU A 61 10.42 -5.65 -3.94
C LEU A 61 9.68 -4.55 -4.70
N SER A 62 10.33 -3.83 -5.61
CA SER A 62 9.66 -2.82 -6.43
C SER A 62 8.63 -3.43 -7.36
N GLU A 63 8.91 -4.60 -7.94
CA GLU A 63 7.92 -5.36 -8.71
C GLU A 63 6.74 -5.77 -7.83
N TYR A 64 6.99 -6.22 -6.60
CA TYR A 64 5.94 -6.57 -5.64
C TYR A 64 5.05 -5.37 -5.27
N VAL A 65 5.64 -4.21 -4.95
CA VAL A 65 4.89 -2.98 -4.63
C VAL A 65 3.99 -2.56 -5.78
N LEU A 66 4.49 -2.64 -7.02
CA LEU A 66 3.68 -2.31 -8.18
C LEU A 66 2.58 -3.34 -8.45
N ALA A 67 2.80 -4.61 -8.11
CA ALA A 67 1.78 -5.65 -8.16
C ALA A 67 0.66 -5.40 -7.15
N LEU A 68 0.99 -4.93 -5.93
CA LEU A 68 -0.02 -4.51 -4.93
C LEU A 68 -0.90 -3.36 -5.48
N ALA A 69 -0.34 -2.46 -6.26
CA ALA A 69 -1.06 -1.41 -6.96
C ALA A 69 -1.81 -1.88 -8.23
N GLY A 70 -1.84 -3.19 -8.48
CA GLY A 70 -2.53 -3.82 -9.62
C GLY A 70 -1.89 -3.54 -10.98
N ALA A 71 -0.61 -3.19 -11.04
CA ALA A 71 0.13 -3.12 -12.29
C ALA A 71 0.57 -4.53 -12.75
N PRO A 72 0.64 -4.83 -14.06
CA PRO A 72 1.27 -6.06 -14.55
C PRO A 72 2.75 -6.11 -14.19
N ARG A 73 3.24 -7.26 -13.70
CA ARG A 73 4.60 -7.44 -13.18
C ARG A 73 5.17 -8.82 -13.46
N ASP A 74 6.48 -8.99 -13.29
CA ASP A 74 7.13 -10.29 -13.37
C ASP A 74 6.68 -11.18 -12.19
N PRO A 75 5.92 -12.27 -12.44
CA PRO A 75 5.45 -13.15 -11.37
C PRO A 75 6.60 -13.82 -10.61
N ALA A 76 7.75 -14.05 -11.24
CA ALA A 76 8.90 -14.66 -10.57
C ALA A 76 9.54 -13.68 -9.56
N ALA A 77 9.67 -12.41 -9.93
CA ALA A 77 10.12 -11.35 -9.01
C ALA A 77 9.15 -11.18 -7.83
N VAL A 78 7.84 -11.13 -8.09
CA VAL A 78 6.81 -11.05 -7.05
C VAL A 78 6.94 -12.19 -6.04
N VAL A 79 7.12 -13.42 -6.49
CA VAL A 79 7.29 -14.59 -5.60
C VAL A 79 8.55 -14.48 -4.73
N ARG A 80 9.69 -14.04 -5.30
CA ARG A 80 10.93 -13.84 -4.54
C ARG A 80 10.80 -12.71 -3.51
N ALA A 81 9.98 -11.70 -3.80
CA ALA A 81 9.78 -10.54 -2.94
C ALA A 81 8.87 -10.80 -1.72
N VAL A 82 7.96 -11.77 -1.76
CA VAL A 82 7.01 -12.04 -0.65
C VAL A 82 7.70 -12.12 0.73
N PRO A 83 8.71 -12.98 0.95
CA PRO A 83 9.36 -13.06 2.26
C PRO A 83 10.09 -11.77 2.63
N LEU A 84 10.71 -11.09 1.66
CA LEU A 84 11.38 -9.81 1.89
C LEU A 84 10.39 -8.74 2.36
N TYR A 85 9.22 -8.67 1.72
CA TYR A 85 8.17 -7.72 2.08
C TYR A 85 7.64 -7.98 3.49
N GLN A 86 7.41 -9.25 3.84
CA GLN A 86 6.97 -9.62 5.18
C GLN A 86 7.99 -9.24 6.25
N THR A 87 9.28 -9.41 5.97
CA THR A 87 10.35 -9.09 6.92
C THR A 87 10.60 -7.59 7.07
N HIS A 88 10.64 -6.85 5.97
CA HIS A 88 11.12 -5.46 5.98
C HIS A 88 10.02 -4.40 5.86
N CYS A 89 8.89 -4.71 5.24
CA CYS A 89 7.91 -3.70 4.81
C CYS A 89 6.58 -3.79 5.56
N ALA A 90 6.11 -5.01 5.83
CA ALA A 90 4.75 -5.26 6.32
C ALA A 90 4.47 -4.69 7.72
N ALA A 91 5.50 -4.49 8.54
CA ALA A 91 5.36 -3.89 9.87
C ALA A 91 4.79 -2.46 9.82
N CYS A 92 5.09 -1.72 8.75
CA CYS A 92 4.63 -0.35 8.54
C CYS A 92 3.53 -0.26 7.49
N HIS A 93 3.66 -1.02 6.39
CA HIS A 93 2.74 -0.96 5.26
C HIS A 93 1.59 -1.96 5.30
N GLY A 94 1.53 -2.85 6.31
CA GLY A 94 0.57 -3.95 6.35
C GLY A 94 0.95 -5.10 5.42
N LEU A 95 0.34 -6.27 5.60
CA LEU A 95 0.63 -7.44 4.77
C LEU A 95 0.13 -7.29 3.32
N GLY A 96 -0.96 -6.54 3.11
CA GLY A 96 -1.51 -6.25 1.79
C GLY A 96 -1.12 -4.88 1.25
N GLY A 97 -0.25 -4.13 1.93
CA GLY A 97 0.18 -2.80 1.50
C GLY A 97 -0.82 -1.68 1.78
N GLU A 98 -1.80 -1.89 2.65
CA GLU A 98 -2.85 -0.91 2.95
C GLU A 98 -2.31 0.36 3.66
N GLY A 99 -1.12 0.28 4.24
CA GLY A 99 -0.51 1.37 5.00
C GLY A 99 -1.19 1.61 6.36
N ALA A 100 -0.69 2.61 7.07
CA ALA A 100 -1.21 3.05 8.35
C ALA A 100 -1.09 4.57 8.46
N GLU A 101 -2.24 5.25 8.44
CA GLU A 101 -2.32 6.71 8.55
C GLU A 101 -1.68 7.23 9.84
N LEU A 102 -1.87 6.54 10.96
CA LEU A 102 -1.26 6.88 12.26
C LEU A 102 0.27 6.84 12.24
N LEU A 103 0.87 6.07 11.33
CA LEU A 103 2.32 5.97 11.15
C LEU A 103 2.83 6.90 10.04
N GLY A 104 1.93 7.64 9.39
CA GLY A 104 2.24 8.43 8.21
C GLY A 104 2.66 7.58 7.01
N THR A 105 2.33 6.28 6.98
CA THR A 105 2.75 5.34 5.93
C THR A 105 1.69 5.24 4.82
N PRO A 106 2.06 5.37 3.54
CA PRO A 106 1.10 5.38 2.44
C PRO A 106 0.51 4.00 2.15
N ASP A 107 -0.72 4.02 1.65
CA ASP A 107 -1.43 2.88 1.05
C ASP A 107 -0.82 2.57 -0.32
N LEU A 108 -0.05 1.49 -0.40
CA LEU A 108 0.66 1.02 -1.59
C LEU A 108 -0.26 0.31 -2.59
N THR A 109 -1.51 -0.01 -2.20
CA THR A 109 -2.50 -0.59 -3.12
C THR A 109 -3.06 0.46 -4.09
N ARG A 110 -2.83 1.73 -3.80
CA ARG A 110 -3.23 2.84 -4.66
C ARG A 110 -2.09 3.15 -5.62
N ARG A 111 -2.41 3.24 -6.92
CA ARG A 111 -1.51 3.74 -7.97
C ARG A 111 -1.21 5.24 -7.85
N GLN A 112 -1.06 5.74 -6.63
CA GLN A 112 -0.91 7.15 -6.29
C GLN A 112 0.26 7.28 -5.33
N PHE A 113 1.46 6.98 -5.81
CA PHE A 113 2.68 7.20 -5.04
C PHE A 113 3.04 8.68 -5.11
N ARG A 114 3.28 9.31 -3.96
CA ARG A 114 3.60 10.73 -3.89
C ARG A 114 4.94 11.08 -4.56
N TYR A 115 5.89 10.14 -4.53
CA TYR A 115 7.29 10.37 -4.90
C TYR A 115 7.81 9.40 -5.96
N ALA A 116 6.93 8.58 -6.54
CA ALA A 116 7.33 7.57 -7.52
C ALA A 116 6.34 7.48 -8.68
N THR A 117 6.87 7.38 -9.89
CA THR A 117 6.10 7.26 -11.13
C THR A 117 6.38 5.95 -11.84
N ASP A 118 7.51 5.29 -11.55
CA ASP A 118 7.88 3.98 -12.09
C ASP A 118 8.62 3.09 -11.08
N ALA A 119 9.12 1.95 -11.56
CA ALA A 119 9.85 0.98 -10.74
C ALA A 119 11.20 1.51 -10.23
N GLN A 120 11.89 2.34 -11.01
CA GLN A 120 13.18 2.90 -10.60
C GLN A 120 12.99 3.90 -9.46
N ASP A 121 11.95 4.73 -9.51
CA ASP A 121 11.63 5.63 -8.40
C ASP A 121 11.35 4.85 -7.11
N ILE A 122 10.60 3.75 -7.19
CA ILE A 122 10.33 2.88 -6.03
C ILE A 122 11.61 2.24 -5.52
N GLN A 123 12.48 1.76 -6.42
CA GLN A 123 13.77 1.19 -6.07
C GLN A 123 14.64 2.21 -5.31
N MET A 124 14.70 3.45 -5.78
CA MET A 124 15.44 4.54 -5.13
C MET A 124 14.84 4.90 -3.77
N GLN A 125 13.51 4.90 -3.68
CA GLN A 125 12.79 5.15 -2.44
C GLN A 125 13.05 4.06 -1.39
N ILE A 126 13.14 2.78 -1.80
CA ILE A 126 13.51 1.66 -0.93
C ILE A 126 14.98 1.73 -0.53
N TRP A 127 15.85 2.10 -1.47
CA TRP A 127 17.28 2.17 -1.23
C TRP A 127 17.62 3.23 -0.19
N HIS A 128 17.15 4.46 -0.41
CA HIS A 128 17.55 5.62 0.39
C HIS A 128 16.58 5.94 1.51
N GLY A 129 15.31 5.55 1.40
CA GLY A 129 14.29 5.92 2.36
C GLY A 129 13.74 7.34 2.16
N SER A 130 12.86 7.75 3.06
CA SER A 130 12.19 9.06 3.06
C SER A 130 12.07 9.57 4.48
N ASP A 131 12.29 10.86 4.69
CA ASP A 131 12.02 11.53 5.96
C ASP A 131 10.61 12.16 6.03
N GLY A 132 9.72 11.73 5.12
CA GLY A 132 8.35 12.20 4.93
C GLY A 132 8.22 13.62 4.36
N ARG A 133 9.32 14.30 4.02
CA ARG A 133 9.32 15.52 3.19
C ARG A 133 9.65 15.24 1.73
N GLY A 134 10.08 14.01 1.42
CA GLY A 134 10.48 13.54 0.10
C GLY A 134 11.44 12.36 0.23
N PRO A 135 11.92 11.79 -0.89
CA PRO A 135 13.04 10.87 -0.82
C PRO A 135 14.25 11.61 -0.23
N VAL A 136 15.03 10.96 0.64
CA VAL A 136 16.17 11.62 1.32
C VAL A 136 17.30 12.02 0.35
N ARG A 137 17.24 11.52 -0.88
CA ARG A 137 18.01 11.97 -2.05
C ARG A 137 17.05 12.09 -3.24
N GLU A 138 17.16 13.15 -4.03
CA GLU A 138 16.28 13.32 -5.19
C GLU A 138 16.34 12.10 -6.13
N ALA A 139 15.17 11.58 -6.53
CA ALA A 139 15.03 10.50 -7.51
C ALA A 139 15.55 10.88 -8.92
N GLY A 140 16.17 12.05 -9.09
CA GLY A 140 16.56 12.60 -10.40
C GLY A 140 18.01 13.06 -10.56
N THR A 141 18.86 13.04 -9.52
CA THR A 141 20.20 13.66 -9.58
C THR A 141 21.36 12.77 -9.15
N ALA A 142 21.35 11.48 -9.52
CA ALA A 142 22.59 10.74 -9.83
C ALA A 142 22.29 9.34 -10.38
N LYS A 143 22.77 9.08 -11.60
CA LYS A 143 23.47 7.87 -12.02
C LYS A 143 22.81 6.53 -11.65
N ALA A 144 22.19 5.91 -12.65
CA ALA A 144 21.96 4.47 -12.83
C ALA A 144 21.91 3.61 -11.54
N TRP A 145 20.75 3.01 -11.29
CA TRP A 145 20.59 1.85 -10.40
C TRP A 145 21.84 0.96 -10.42
N PRO A 146 22.43 0.56 -9.27
CA PRO A 146 23.76 -0.04 -9.22
C PRO A 146 23.99 -1.35 -9.99
N ASN A 147 23.07 -1.82 -10.85
CA ASN A 147 23.26 -2.93 -11.78
C ASN A 147 22.47 -2.77 -13.10
N GLY A 148 22.57 -1.60 -13.75
CA GLY A 148 22.26 -1.44 -15.19
C GLY A 148 23.52 -1.49 -16.02
#